data_AF-A0A5R2N1A4-F1
#
_entry.id   AF-A0A5R2N1A4-F1
#
_cell.length_a   1.000
_cell.length_b   1.000
_cell.length_c   1.000
_cell.angle_alpha   90.00
_cell.angle_beta   90.00
_cell.angle_gamma   90.00
#
_symmetry.space_group_name_H-M   'P 1'
#
loop_
_entity.id
_entity.type
_entity.pdbx_description
1 polymer ?
#
loop_
_entity_poly.entity_id
_entity_poly.type
_entity_poly.pdbx_seq_one_letter_code
_entity_poly.pdbx_strand_id
1 'polypeptide(L)'
;FGIASVLQRENQDLKVIAVDHNRSVIFGARATRISKMCRETSEQILAMGAGIPMGNVNFELCDEVHWVPVPKMVQMVHDFHRRTGMLVGPSSGAALAVAEWRA
;
A
#
# COMPACT_ATOMS: atom_id res chain seq x y z
N PHE A 1 5.59 6.63 16.89
CA PHE A 1 6.53 5.50 16.85
C PHE A 1 6.14 4.61 15.68
N GLY A 2 7.02 4.41 14.70
CA GLY A 2 6.78 3.57 13.53
C GLY A 2 8.09 3.00 12.99
N ILE A 3 8.04 1.93 12.19
CA ILE A 3 9.24 1.20 11.72
C ILE A 3 10.22 2.15 11.02
N ALA A 4 9.74 3.01 10.12
CA ALA A 4 10.54 4.01 9.43
C ALA A 4 11.34 4.91 10.40
N SER A 5 10.67 5.43 11.45
CA SER A 5 11.33 6.31 12.43
C SER A 5 12.43 5.63 13.24
N VAL A 6 12.37 4.30 13.41
CA VAL A 6 13.42 3.54 14.10
C VAL A 6 14.56 3.26 13.15
N LEU A 7 14.27 2.79 11.93
CA LEU A 7 15.30 2.48 10.94
C LEU A 7 16.10 3.70 10.49
N GLN A 8 15.44 4.86 10.31
CA GLN A 8 16.12 6.09 9.92
C GLN A 8 17.00 6.71 11.01
N ARG A 9 16.83 6.32 12.28
CA ARG A 9 17.77 6.74 13.35
C ARG A 9 19.13 6.06 13.18
N GLU A 10 19.14 4.82 12.73
CA GLU A 10 20.35 4.03 12.51
C GLU A 10 20.97 4.33 11.14
N ASN A 11 20.15 4.63 10.14
CA ASN A 11 20.62 4.98 8.80
C ASN A 11 19.67 6.00 8.13
N GLN A 12 20.10 7.26 8.09
CA GLN A 12 19.30 8.37 7.53
C GLN A 12 19.13 8.30 6.01
N ASP A 13 19.95 7.52 5.30
CA ASP A 13 19.86 7.38 3.84
C ASP A 13 18.77 6.41 3.40
N LEU A 14 18.13 5.69 4.35
CA LEU A 14 17.03 4.78 4.05
C LEU A 14 15.81 5.53 3.51
N LYS A 15 15.37 5.13 2.32
CA LYS A 15 14.16 5.63 1.69
C LYS A 15 12.91 4.94 2.22
N VAL A 16 11.91 5.73 2.54
CA VAL A 16 10.62 5.27 3.06
C VAL A 16 9.57 5.50 2.00
N ILE A 17 9.05 4.39 1.47
CA ILE A 17 8.02 4.39 0.44
C ILE A 17 6.70 3.98 1.09
N ALA A 18 5.73 4.89 1.09
CA ALA A 18 4.37 4.58 1.50
C ALA A 18 3.62 3.91 0.34
N VAL A 19 2.85 2.88 0.67
CA VAL A 19 2.00 2.18 -0.29
C VAL A 19 0.56 2.25 0.19
N ASP A 20 -0.30 2.69 -0.71
CA ASP A 20 -1.74 2.82 -0.45
C ASP A 20 -2.51 2.26 -1.65
N HIS A 21 -3.83 2.09 -1.54
CA HIS A 21 -4.65 1.75 -2.69
C HIS A 21 -5.34 2.99 -3.27
N ASN A 22 -5.62 2.96 -4.57
CA ASN A 22 -6.17 4.09 -5.34
C ASN A 22 -7.59 4.57 -4.94
N ARG A 23 -8.14 4.07 -3.83
CA ARG A 23 -9.43 4.50 -3.26
C ARG A 23 -9.29 5.11 -1.86
N SER A 24 -8.10 5.08 -1.29
CA SER A 24 -7.83 5.70 0.00
C SER A 24 -7.41 7.15 -0.19
N VAL A 25 -7.75 7.97 0.81
CA VAL A 25 -7.37 9.38 0.87
C VAL A 25 -6.30 9.65 1.92
N ILE A 26 -5.69 8.63 2.54
CA ILE A 26 -4.71 8.80 3.64
C ILE A 26 -3.61 9.78 3.22
N PHE A 27 -3.08 9.60 2.02
CA PHE A 27 -2.02 10.45 1.46
C PHE A 27 -2.54 11.53 0.48
N GLY A 28 -3.82 11.92 0.62
CA GLY A 28 -4.38 13.04 -0.14
C GLY A 28 -4.85 12.72 -1.56
N ALA A 29 -5.05 11.43 -1.89
CA ALA A 29 -5.57 11.07 -3.22
C ALA A 29 -6.97 11.67 -3.43
N ARG A 30 -7.14 12.43 -4.51
CA ARG A 30 -8.43 12.99 -4.95
C ARG A 30 -9.10 12.02 -5.91
N ALA A 31 -9.62 10.91 -5.40
CA ALA A 31 -10.43 10.01 -6.23
C ALA A 31 -11.74 10.72 -6.59
N THR A 32 -11.82 11.31 -7.78
CA THR A 32 -13.03 12.00 -8.28
C THR A 32 -14.17 11.03 -8.57
N ARG A 33 -13.85 9.73 -8.75
CA ARG A 33 -14.82 8.65 -8.94
C ARG A 33 -14.28 7.34 -8.39
N ILE A 34 -14.97 6.74 -7.43
CA ILE A 34 -14.67 5.39 -6.94
C ILE A 34 -15.63 4.42 -7.64
N SER A 35 -15.20 3.79 -8.73
CA SER A 35 -16.00 2.76 -9.41
C SER A 35 -15.91 1.45 -8.62
N LYS A 36 -17.04 0.94 -8.13
CA LYS A 36 -17.11 -0.42 -7.56
C LYS A 36 -16.79 -1.42 -8.69
N MET A 37 -15.79 -2.27 -8.50
CA MET A 37 -15.47 -3.34 -9.47
C MET A 37 -16.17 -4.63 -9.08
N CYS A 38 -16.15 -4.95 -7.78
CA CYS A 38 -16.94 -5.98 -7.13
C CYS A 38 -17.13 -5.61 -5.65
N ARG A 39 -17.96 -6.34 -4.91
CA ARG A 39 -18.28 -6.04 -3.49
C ARG A 39 -17.00 -6.01 -2.65
N GLU A 40 -16.11 -6.94 -2.92
CA GLU A 40 -14.83 -7.18 -2.26
C GLU A 40 -13.82 -6.05 -2.50
N THR A 41 -13.94 -5.31 -3.61
CA THR A 41 -13.10 -4.11 -3.85
C THR A 41 -13.53 -2.91 -3.00
N SER A 42 -14.73 -2.95 -2.41
CA SER A 42 -15.33 -1.87 -1.62
C SER A 42 -15.47 -2.19 -0.14
N GLU A 43 -15.33 -3.46 0.24
CA GLU A 43 -15.35 -3.87 1.65
C GLU A 43 -13.96 -3.69 2.29
N GLN A 44 -13.93 -3.55 3.61
CA GLN A 44 -12.72 -3.40 4.45
C GLN A 44 -11.77 -4.62 4.39
N ILE A 45 -11.95 -5.52 3.43
CA ILE A 45 -11.21 -6.78 3.24
C ILE A 45 -9.73 -6.52 2.89
N LEU A 46 -9.39 -5.34 2.39
CA LEU A 46 -8.02 -5.01 2.00
C LEU A 46 -7.08 -4.81 3.21
N ALA A 47 -7.62 -4.61 4.42
CA ALA A 47 -6.87 -4.34 5.65
C ALA A 47 -5.90 -3.14 5.57
N MET A 48 -6.05 -2.28 4.56
CA MET A 48 -5.29 -1.05 4.35
C MET A 48 -6.18 0.00 3.67
N GLY A 49 -5.74 1.26 3.75
CA GLY A 49 -6.44 2.42 3.22
C GLY A 49 -7.61 2.90 4.09
N ALA A 50 -7.78 4.21 4.15
CA ALA A 50 -8.85 4.88 4.89
C ALA A 50 -9.43 6.07 4.10
N GLY A 51 -10.66 6.44 4.48
CA GLY A 51 -11.37 7.64 4.03
C GLY A 51 -11.00 8.92 4.78
N ILE A 52 -10.00 8.86 5.67
CA ILE A 52 -9.52 9.98 6.49
C ILE A 52 -7.98 9.93 6.59
N PRO A 53 -7.32 11.08 6.86
CA PRO A 53 -5.95 11.08 7.33
C PRO A 53 -5.83 10.33 8.67
N MET A 54 -4.79 9.52 8.82
CA MET A 54 -4.60 8.68 10.00
C MET A 54 -3.59 9.31 10.95
N GLY A 55 -3.98 9.56 12.21
CA GLY A 55 -3.13 10.24 13.20
C GLY A 55 -1.87 9.49 13.63
N ASN A 56 -1.76 8.20 13.29
CA ASN A 56 -0.58 7.39 13.53
C ASN A 56 0.40 7.33 12.35
N VAL A 57 0.10 8.02 11.24
CA VAL A 57 0.99 8.14 10.07
C VAL A 57 1.80 9.42 10.21
N ASN A 58 3.13 9.29 10.19
CA ASN A 58 4.00 10.44 10.04
C ASN A 58 4.31 10.65 8.56
N PHE A 59 3.58 11.58 7.93
CA PHE A 59 3.68 11.88 6.51
C PHE A 59 5.04 12.46 6.11
N GLU A 60 5.72 13.16 7.02
CA GLU A 60 7.01 13.79 6.76
C GLU A 60 8.15 12.77 6.59
N LEU A 61 7.97 11.56 7.13
CA LEU A 61 8.95 10.49 6.98
C LEU A 61 8.83 9.75 5.65
N CYS A 62 7.77 9.99 4.86
CA CYS A 62 7.55 9.29 3.59
C CYS A 62 8.19 10.08 2.45
N ASP A 63 9.24 9.53 1.83
CA ASP A 63 9.88 10.14 0.66
C ASP A 63 8.97 10.09 -0.57
N GLU A 64 8.23 8.99 -0.71
CA GLU A 64 7.35 8.74 -1.84
C GLU A 64 6.08 8.00 -1.42
N VAL A 65 5.01 8.21 -2.18
CA VAL A 65 3.72 7.54 -1.99
C VAL A 65 3.28 6.92 -3.31
N HIS A 66 2.93 5.64 -3.28
CA HIS A 66 2.44 4.90 -4.44
C HIS A 66 1.04 4.36 -4.19
N TRP A 67 0.09 4.73 -5.06
CA TRP A 67 -1.28 4.21 -5.04
C TRP A 67 -1.43 3.05 -6.01
N VAL A 68 -1.66 1.85 -5.49
CA VAL A 68 -1.80 0.65 -6.30
C VAL A 68 -3.29 0.39 -6.58
N PRO A 69 -3.69 0.15 -7.84
CA PRO A 69 -5.03 -0.31 -8.14
C PRO A 69 -5.31 -1.68 -7.51
N VAL A 70 -6.47 -1.83 -6.86
CA VAL A 70 -6.88 -3.12 -6.25
C VAL A 70 -6.72 -4.33 -7.19
N PRO A 71 -7.05 -4.26 -8.50
CA PRO A 71 -6.85 -5.39 -9.40
C PRO A 71 -5.38 -5.81 -9.54
N LYS A 72 -4.47 -4.82 -9.53
CA LYS A 72 -3.02 -5.10 -9.56
C LYS A 72 -2.57 -5.75 -8.26
N MET A 73 -3.10 -5.32 -7.12
CA MET A 73 -2.83 -5.96 -5.81
C MET A 73 -3.22 -7.44 -5.84
N VAL A 74 -4.44 -7.75 -6.30
CA VAL A 74 -4.93 -9.14 -6.42
C VAL A 74 -4.08 -9.96 -7.40
N GLN A 75 -3.75 -9.38 -8.56
CA GLN A 75 -2.87 -10.02 -9.54
C GLN A 75 -1.52 -10.39 -8.90
N MET A 76 -0.90 -9.47 -8.15
CA MET A 76 0.38 -9.70 -7.48
C MET A 76 0.32 -10.85 -6.47
N VAL A 77 -0.78 -10.98 -5.71
CA VAL A 77 -0.97 -12.11 -4.80
C VAL A 77 -0.94 -13.43 -5.57
N HIS A 78 -1.69 -13.53 -6.67
CA HIS A 78 -1.73 -14.77 -7.47
C HIS A 78 -0.38 -15.08 -8.11
N ASP A 79 0.30 -14.08 -8.67
CA ASP A 79 1.61 -14.27 -9.31
C ASP A 79 2.70 -14.63 -8.27
N PHE A 80 2.63 -14.03 -7.08
CA PHE A 80 3.53 -14.36 -5.98
C PHE A 80 3.27 -15.76 -5.43
N HIS A 81 2.01 -16.15 -5.22
CA HIS A 81 1.65 -17.50 -4.81
C HIS A 81 2.08 -18.53 -5.85
N ARG A 82 1.88 -18.28 -7.14
CA ARG A 82 2.31 -19.17 -8.22
C ARG A 82 3.83 -19.41 -8.22
N ARG A 83 4.62 -18.37 -7.95
CA ARG A 83 6.10 -18.44 -7.96
C ARG A 83 6.68 -19.05 -6.69
N THR A 84 6.05 -18.82 -5.53
CA THR A 84 6.66 -19.10 -4.22
C THR A 84 5.92 -20.16 -3.40
N GLY A 85 4.68 -20.51 -3.78
CA GLY A 85 3.78 -21.31 -2.97
C GLY A 85 3.13 -20.55 -1.82
N MET A 86 3.52 -19.30 -1.54
CA MET A 86 3.02 -18.54 -0.39
C MET A 86 1.76 -17.74 -0.75
N LEU A 87 0.64 -18.03 -0.07
CA LEU A 87 -0.61 -17.29 -0.21
C LEU A 87 -0.64 -16.14 0.80
N VAL A 88 -0.83 -14.91 0.32
CA VAL A 88 -0.80 -13.68 1.13
C VAL A 88 -2.03 -12.80 0.87
N GLY A 89 -2.25 -11.80 1.73
CA GLY A 89 -3.35 -10.87 1.58
C GLY A 89 -3.11 -9.80 0.49
N PRO A 90 -4.17 -9.09 0.06
CA PRO A 90 -4.06 -8.01 -0.94
C PRO A 90 -3.10 -6.88 -0.54
N SER A 91 -2.98 -6.55 0.75
CA SER A 91 -2.03 -5.52 1.22
C SER A 91 -0.57 -5.90 0.94
N SER A 92 -0.23 -7.19 1.10
CA SER A 92 1.05 -7.73 0.65
C SER A 92 1.21 -7.62 -0.87
N GLY A 93 0.13 -7.87 -1.63
CA GLY A 93 0.12 -7.66 -3.08
C GLY A 93 0.43 -6.22 -3.50
N ALA A 94 -0.05 -5.22 -2.77
CA ALA A 94 0.31 -3.82 -3.01
C ALA A 94 1.79 -3.56 -2.73
N ALA A 95 2.30 -4.01 -1.57
CA ALA A 95 3.70 -3.85 -1.21
C ALA A 95 4.63 -4.55 -2.22
N LEU A 96 4.28 -5.76 -2.67
CA LEU A 96 5.00 -6.50 -3.69
C LEU A 96 5.02 -5.76 -5.03
N ALA A 97 3.89 -5.16 -5.45
CA ALA A 97 3.83 -4.40 -6.71
C ALA A 97 4.86 -3.26 -6.72
N VAL A 98 4.94 -2.49 -5.63
CA VAL A 98 5.85 -1.36 -5.52
C VAL A 98 7.30 -1.82 -5.33
N ALA A 99 7.52 -2.88 -4.55
CA ALA A 99 8.86 -3.45 -4.36
C ALA A 99 9.45 -3.95 -5.68
N GLU A 100 8.68 -4.66 -6.51
CA GLU A 100 9.15 -5.13 -7.83
C GLU A 100 9.45 -3.98 -8.80
N TRP A 101 8.80 -2.83 -8.69
CA TRP A 101 9.13 -1.64 -9.51
C TRP A 101 10.42 -0.95 -9.09
N ARG A 102 10.89 -1.19 -7.87
CA ARG A 102 12.09 -0.56 -7.29
C ARG A 102 13.32 -1.46 -7.27
N ALA A 103 13.13 -2.75 -7.51
CA ALA A 103 14.20 -3.75 -7.62
C ALA A 103 15.03 -3.52 -8.89
#